data_AF-A0A5C6Z7B9-F1
#
_entry.id   AF-A0A5C6Z7B9-F1
#
_cell.length_a   1.000
_cell.length_b   1.000
_cell.length_c   1.000
_cell.angle_alpha   90.00
_cell.angle_beta   90.00
_cell.angle_gamma   90.00
#
_symmetry.space_group_name_H-M   'P 1'
#
loop_
_entity.id
_entity.type
_entity.pdbx_description
1 polymer ?
#
loop_
_entity_poly.entity_id
_entity_poly.type
_entity_poly.pdbx_seq_one_letter_code
_entity_poly.pdbx_strand_id
1 'polypeptide(L)'
;MKRQRAARRDGRSAAMQAGSASRRRLMIGLVQFCLFQAAWFACVLGAAHGQVAAGVMAVAAVVLLHLAMSPARAADLALTVLAMLMGLAWDSAMVRQGWVQYASPGPLPQLAPIWILALWALFATLLRGAAGVAARAAAAGGGARRHRGTAVLPGRRAPGCRQLS
;
A
#
# COMPACT_ATOMS: atom_id res chain seq x y z
N MET A 1 38.50 -24.63 -17.21
CA MET A 1 38.03 -23.48 -18.02
C MET A 1 36.51 -23.44 -18.30
N LYS A 2 35.82 -24.52 -18.70
CA LYS A 2 34.36 -24.48 -19.03
C LYS A 2 33.44 -24.06 -17.87
N ARG A 3 33.71 -24.53 -16.63
CA ARG A 3 32.91 -24.21 -15.43
C ARG A 3 32.89 -22.71 -15.06
N GLN A 4 34.00 -22.01 -15.26
CA GLN A 4 34.10 -20.57 -14.97
C GLN A 4 33.30 -19.71 -15.96
N ARG A 5 33.11 -20.18 -17.21
CA ARG A 5 32.31 -19.48 -18.23
C ARG A 5 30.81 -19.63 -17.99
N ALA A 6 30.36 -20.79 -17.52
CA ALA A 6 28.97 -21.03 -17.14
C ALA A 6 28.54 -20.13 -15.98
N ALA A 7 29.31 -20.11 -14.88
CA ALA A 7 29.01 -19.26 -13.71
C ALA A 7 28.98 -17.75 -14.04
N ARG A 8 29.84 -17.27 -14.96
CA ARG A 8 29.81 -15.88 -15.44
C ARG A 8 28.58 -15.58 -16.30
N ARG A 9 28.05 -16.55 -17.05
CA ARG A 9 26.84 -16.40 -17.88
C ARG A 9 25.59 -16.34 -16.99
N ASP A 10 25.55 -17.16 -15.95
CA ASP A 10 24.45 -17.19 -14.97
C ASP A 10 24.38 -15.88 -14.16
N GLY A 11 25.54 -15.33 -13.75
CA GLY A 11 25.61 -14.04 -13.08
C GLY A 11 25.17 -12.85 -13.95
N ARG A 12 25.49 -12.86 -15.26
CA ARG A 12 25.03 -11.84 -16.22
C ARG A 12 23.51 -11.91 -16.43
N SER A 13 22.95 -13.12 -16.51
CA SER A 13 21.50 -13.34 -16.62
C SER A 13 20.75 -12.88 -15.37
N ALA A 14 21.29 -13.13 -14.16
CA ALA A 14 20.68 -12.68 -12.90
C ALA A 14 20.68 -11.15 -12.76
N ALA A 15 21.78 -10.48 -13.10
CA ALA A 15 21.87 -9.02 -13.06
C ALA A 15 20.90 -8.34 -14.05
N MET A 16 20.75 -8.92 -15.26
CA MET A 16 19.84 -8.41 -16.28
C MET A 16 18.36 -8.62 -15.89
N GLN A 17 18.03 -9.74 -15.21
CA GLN A 17 16.71 -10.00 -14.62
C GLN A 17 16.38 -9.07 -13.44
N ALA A 18 17.37 -8.73 -12.60
CA ALA A 18 17.17 -7.76 -11.53
C ALA A 18 16.86 -6.36 -12.07
N GLY A 19 17.52 -5.95 -13.16
CA GLY A 19 17.25 -4.68 -13.83
C GLY A 19 15.85 -4.58 -14.45
N SER A 20 15.37 -5.64 -15.11
CA SER A 20 14.02 -5.67 -15.69
C SER A 20 12.92 -5.73 -14.63
N ALA A 21 13.15 -6.44 -13.53
CA ALA A 21 12.22 -6.50 -12.40
C ALA A 21 12.06 -5.13 -11.70
N SER A 22 13.15 -4.39 -11.51
CA SER A 22 13.12 -3.04 -10.93
C SER A 22 12.43 -2.03 -11.85
N ARG A 23 12.71 -2.05 -13.16
CA ARG A 23 12.03 -1.20 -14.15
C ARG A 23 10.53 -1.49 -14.20
N ARG A 24 10.13 -2.76 -14.19
CA ARG A 24 8.72 -3.17 -14.19
C ARG A 24 7.97 -2.64 -12.95
N ARG A 25 8.58 -2.70 -11.77
CA ARG A 25 7.98 -2.13 -10.54
C ARG A 25 7.83 -0.62 -10.63
N LEU A 26 8.83 0.08 -11.16
CA LEU A 26 8.78 1.52 -11.36
C LEU A 26 7.65 1.91 -12.32
N MET A 27 7.55 1.21 -13.47
CA MET A 27 6.50 1.44 -14.46
C MET A 27 5.10 1.21 -13.88
N ILE A 28 4.89 0.12 -13.13
CA ILE A 28 3.59 -0.16 -12.49
C ILE A 28 3.24 0.95 -11.48
N GLY A 29 4.21 1.41 -10.68
CA GLY A 29 4.01 2.51 -9.75
C GLY A 29 3.63 3.82 -10.45
N LEU A 30 4.31 4.16 -11.55
CA LEU A 30 3.99 5.33 -12.35
C LEU A 30 2.59 5.26 -12.97
N VAL A 31 2.20 4.09 -13.51
CA VAL A 31 0.85 3.90 -14.06
C VAL A 31 -0.21 4.09 -12.97
N GLN A 32 -0.02 3.52 -11.78
CA GLN A 32 -0.94 3.71 -10.66
C GLN A 32 -1.04 5.18 -10.25
N PHE A 33 0.09 5.89 -10.19
CA PHE A 33 0.11 7.32 -9.90
C PHE A 33 -0.61 8.14 -10.97
N CYS A 34 -0.35 7.90 -12.25
CA CYS A 34 -1.01 8.60 -13.36
C CYS A 34 -2.53 8.36 -13.36
N LEU A 35 -2.97 7.13 -13.11
CA LEU A 35 -4.40 6.80 -12.99
C LEU A 35 -5.06 7.52 -11.81
N PHE A 36 -4.39 7.54 -10.65
CA PHE A 36 -4.85 8.27 -9.48
C PHE A 36 -5.00 9.77 -9.79
N GLN A 37 -3.97 10.39 -10.37
CA GLN A 37 -4.00 11.81 -10.70
C GLN A 37 -5.09 12.13 -11.73
N ALA A 38 -5.23 11.31 -12.78
CA ALA A 38 -6.26 11.49 -13.79
C ALA A 38 -7.66 11.39 -13.20
N ALA A 39 -7.92 10.39 -12.34
CA ALA A 39 -9.21 10.23 -11.66
C ALA A 39 -9.51 11.39 -10.70
N TRP A 40 -8.51 11.88 -9.97
CA TRP A 40 -8.65 13.05 -9.11
C TRP A 40 -9.08 14.28 -9.92
N PHE A 41 -8.33 14.60 -10.99
CA PHE A 41 -8.64 15.77 -11.82
C PHE A 41 -10.00 15.64 -12.49
N ALA A 42 -10.34 14.46 -13.01
CA ALA A 42 -11.66 14.20 -13.58
C ALA A 42 -12.78 14.39 -12.55
N CYS A 43 -12.56 14.00 -11.29
CA CYS A 43 -13.52 14.18 -10.20
C CYS A 43 -13.73 15.66 -9.86
N VAL A 44 -12.64 16.40 -9.64
CA VAL A 44 -12.69 17.81 -9.24
C VAL A 44 -13.22 18.70 -10.37
N LEU A 45 -12.70 18.54 -11.59
CA LEU A 45 -13.18 19.28 -12.76
C LEU A 45 -14.61 18.89 -13.12
N GLY A 46 -14.95 17.59 -13.03
CA GLY A 46 -16.31 17.12 -13.22
C GLY A 46 -17.28 17.79 -12.25
N ALA A 47 -16.94 17.88 -10.96
CA ALA A 47 -17.75 18.58 -9.97
C ALA A 47 -17.86 20.09 -10.26
N ALA A 48 -16.78 20.74 -10.69
CA ALA A 48 -16.77 22.17 -11.04
C ALA A 48 -17.64 22.48 -12.28
N HIS A 49 -17.70 21.58 -13.25
CA HIS A 49 -18.49 21.73 -14.48
C HIS A 49 -19.89 21.10 -14.41
N GLY A 50 -20.32 20.62 -13.22
CA GLY A 50 -21.61 19.94 -13.05
C GLY A 50 -21.69 18.50 -13.58
N GLN A 51 -20.61 17.96 -14.12
CA GLN A 51 -20.47 16.57 -14.57
C GLN A 51 -19.98 15.63 -13.46
N VAL A 52 -20.64 15.68 -12.30
CA VAL A 52 -20.28 14.89 -11.11
C VAL A 52 -20.21 13.39 -11.41
N ALA A 53 -21.17 12.87 -12.18
CA ALA A 53 -21.25 11.44 -12.49
C ALA A 53 -20.00 10.91 -13.21
N ALA A 54 -19.49 11.64 -14.20
CA ALA A 54 -18.30 11.23 -14.95
C ALA A 54 -17.06 11.17 -14.04
N GLY A 55 -16.92 12.17 -13.17
CA GLY A 55 -15.85 12.23 -12.18
C GLY A 55 -15.89 11.07 -11.17
N VAL A 56 -17.07 10.81 -10.60
CA VAL A 56 -17.29 9.68 -9.69
C VAL A 56 -17.02 8.34 -10.36
N MET A 57 -17.45 8.16 -11.62
CA MET A 57 -17.19 6.94 -12.40
C MET A 57 -15.70 6.72 -12.66
N ALA A 58 -14.94 7.78 -12.99
CA ALA A 58 -13.50 7.69 -13.18
C ALA A 58 -12.78 7.23 -11.89
N VAL A 59 -13.17 7.80 -10.75
CA VAL A 59 -12.64 7.41 -9.44
C VAL A 59 -13.01 5.98 -9.09
N ALA A 60 -14.29 5.60 -9.27
CA ALA A 60 -14.76 4.25 -8.99
C ALA A 60 -13.98 3.21 -9.82
N ALA A 61 -13.72 3.48 -11.10
CA ALA A 61 -12.93 2.60 -11.95
C ALA A 61 -11.50 2.38 -11.41
N VAL A 62 -10.83 3.44 -10.95
CA VAL A 62 -9.48 3.33 -10.37
C VAL A 62 -9.49 2.57 -9.04
N VAL A 63 -10.45 2.85 -8.15
CA VAL A 63 -10.59 2.15 -6.88
C VAL A 63 -10.88 0.66 -7.10
N LEU A 64 -11.81 0.33 -8.00
CA LEU A 64 -12.12 -1.07 -8.34
C LEU A 64 -10.93 -1.80 -8.95
N LEU A 65 -10.18 -1.14 -9.84
CA LEU A 65 -8.95 -1.70 -10.41
C LEU A 65 -7.92 -1.97 -9.31
N HIS A 66 -7.74 -1.04 -8.37
CA HIS A 66 -6.84 -1.20 -7.23
C HIS A 66 -7.26 -2.40 -6.36
N LEU A 67 -8.54 -2.50 -6.02
CA LEU A 67 -9.09 -3.63 -5.26
C LEU A 67 -8.93 -4.96 -6.00
N ALA A 68 -9.14 -4.98 -7.32
CA ALA A 68 -9.01 -6.20 -8.14
C ALA A 68 -7.55 -6.70 -8.17
N MET A 69 -6.59 -5.77 -8.26
CA MET A 69 -5.15 -6.07 -8.28
C MET A 69 -4.56 -6.39 -6.90
N SER A 70 -5.26 -6.05 -5.81
CA SER A 70 -4.71 -6.24 -4.48
C SER A 70 -4.78 -7.70 -4.02
N PRO A 71 -3.69 -8.24 -3.41
CA PRO A 71 -3.70 -9.56 -2.80
C PRO A 71 -4.48 -9.62 -1.47
N ALA A 72 -4.81 -8.49 -0.83
CA ALA A 72 -5.60 -8.49 0.41
C ALA A 72 -6.82 -7.55 0.30
N ARG A 73 -7.72 -7.94 -0.60
CA ARG A 73 -8.93 -7.20 -0.99
C ARG A 73 -9.84 -6.84 0.17
N ALA A 74 -10.03 -7.76 1.12
CA ALA A 74 -10.91 -7.53 2.27
C ALA A 74 -10.38 -6.38 3.15
N ALA A 75 -9.07 -6.33 3.39
CA ALA A 75 -8.44 -5.26 4.16
C ALA A 75 -8.50 -3.92 3.40
N ASP A 76 -8.33 -3.93 2.07
CA ASP A 76 -8.49 -2.70 1.28
C ASP A 76 -9.91 -2.20 1.28
N LEU A 77 -10.89 -3.09 1.09
CA LEU A 77 -12.30 -2.72 1.13
C LEU A 77 -12.68 -2.15 2.49
N ALA A 78 -12.24 -2.78 3.59
CA ALA A 78 -12.47 -2.28 4.93
C ALA A 78 -11.87 -0.88 5.14
N LEU A 79 -10.64 -0.65 4.65
CA LEU A 79 -9.99 0.65 4.73
C LEU A 79 -10.70 1.70 3.87
N THR A 80 -11.10 1.36 2.65
CA THR A 80 -11.89 2.23 1.77
C THR A 80 -13.21 2.62 2.41
N VAL A 81 -13.96 1.65 2.96
CA VAL A 81 -15.23 1.93 3.66
C VAL A 81 -15.00 2.82 4.89
N LEU A 82 -13.98 2.52 5.70
CA LEU A 82 -13.65 3.33 6.88
C LEU A 82 -13.27 4.76 6.51
N ALA A 83 -12.45 4.95 5.47
CA ALA A 83 -12.08 6.26 4.97
C ALA A 83 -13.29 7.04 4.45
N MET A 84 -14.21 6.38 3.72
CA MET A 84 -15.45 7.00 3.25
C MET A 84 -16.36 7.41 4.40
N LEU A 85 -16.51 6.58 5.43
CA LEU A 85 -17.32 6.91 6.62
C LEU A 85 -16.71 8.07 7.41
N MET A 86 -15.39 8.07 7.57
CA MET A 86 -14.67 9.15 8.24
C MET A 86 -14.81 10.46 7.47
N GLY A 87 -14.63 10.42 6.15
CA GLY A 87 -14.84 11.56 5.28
C GLY A 87 -16.27 12.09 5.28
N LEU A 88 -17.25 11.18 5.20
CA LEU A 88 -18.65 11.55 5.32
C LEU A 88 -18.93 12.28 6.64
N ALA A 89 -18.47 11.74 7.77
CA ALA A 89 -18.68 12.36 9.07
C ALA A 89 -17.98 13.73 9.18
N TRP A 90 -16.73 13.80 8.75
CA TRP A 90 -15.88 14.99 8.83
C TRP A 90 -16.36 16.12 7.93
N ASP A 91 -16.46 15.88 6.62
CA ASP A 91 -16.88 16.90 5.65
C ASP A 91 -18.34 17.34 5.91
N SER A 92 -19.24 16.42 6.29
CA SER A 92 -20.61 16.82 6.66
C SER A 92 -20.65 17.68 7.92
N ALA A 93 -19.76 17.45 8.88
CA ALA A 93 -19.66 18.31 10.06
C ALA A 93 -19.20 19.73 9.68
N MET A 94 -18.21 19.85 8.78
CA MET A 94 -17.72 21.16 8.30
C MET A 94 -18.80 21.93 7.53
N VAL A 95 -19.57 21.25 6.68
CA VAL A 95 -20.69 21.86 5.94
C VAL A 95 -21.78 22.35 6.90
N ARG A 96 -22.16 21.54 7.89
CA ARG A 96 -23.16 21.93 8.90
C ARG A 96 -22.73 23.14 9.73
N GLN A 97 -21.42 23.28 9.98
CA GLN A 97 -20.86 24.44 10.67
C GLN A 97 -20.72 25.67 9.76
N GLY A 98 -20.99 25.55 8.46
CA GLY A 98 -20.86 26.62 7.47
C GLY A 98 -19.41 26.95 7.09
N TRP A 99 -18.45 26.09 7.42
CA TRP A 99 -17.02 26.34 7.15
C TRP A 99 -16.64 26.11 5.70
N VAL A 100 -17.37 25.23 5.00
CA VAL A 100 -17.10 24.83 3.62
C VAL A 100 -18.39 24.85 2.81
N GLN A 101 -18.32 25.38 1.60
CA GLN A 101 -19.37 25.27 0.58
C GLN A 101 -18.79 24.60 -0.66
N TYR A 102 -19.44 23.53 -1.11
CA TYR A 102 -19.01 22.78 -2.30
C TYR A 102 -19.70 23.29 -3.56
N ALA A 103 -18.97 23.34 -4.67
CA ALA A 103 -19.48 23.80 -5.97
C ALA A 103 -20.68 22.96 -6.48
N SER A 104 -20.66 21.65 -6.20
CA SER A 104 -21.77 20.75 -6.50
C SER A 104 -22.16 19.96 -5.24
N PRO A 105 -23.08 20.49 -4.41
CA PRO A 105 -23.47 19.89 -3.14
C PRO A 105 -24.40 18.68 -3.30
N GLY A 106 -25.01 18.51 -4.48
CA GLY A 106 -25.94 17.42 -4.74
C GLY A 106 -27.29 17.59 -4.01
N PRO A 107 -28.10 16.52 -3.91
CA PRO A 107 -29.47 16.58 -3.39
C PRO A 107 -29.56 16.78 -1.86
N LEU A 108 -28.49 16.46 -1.12
CA LEU A 108 -28.44 16.57 0.33
C LEU A 108 -27.37 17.60 0.74
N PRO A 109 -27.68 18.90 0.75
CA PRO A 109 -26.69 19.97 0.92
C PRO A 109 -26.06 20.00 2.33
N GLN A 110 -26.59 19.25 3.29
CA GLN A 110 -26.09 19.14 4.66
C GLN A 110 -25.07 18.00 4.83
N LEU A 111 -24.87 17.19 3.79
CA LEU A 111 -23.94 16.06 3.77
C LEU A 111 -22.82 16.31 2.78
N ALA A 112 -21.71 15.61 3.00
CA ALA A 112 -20.61 15.58 2.05
C ALA A 112 -21.12 15.08 0.68
N PRO A 113 -20.88 15.82 -0.41
CA PRO A 113 -21.36 15.42 -1.72
C PRO A 113 -20.64 14.16 -2.20
N ILE A 114 -21.30 13.40 -3.08
CA ILE A 114 -20.83 12.09 -3.53
C ILE A 114 -19.43 12.13 -4.18
N TRP A 115 -19.06 13.24 -4.83
CA TRP A 115 -17.73 13.40 -5.43
C TRP A 115 -16.62 13.56 -4.39
N ILE A 116 -16.91 14.18 -3.23
CA ILE A 116 -15.98 14.23 -2.10
C ILE A 116 -15.81 12.83 -1.51
N LEU A 117 -16.90 12.08 -1.33
CA LEU A 117 -16.82 10.68 -0.88
C LEU A 117 -16.01 9.80 -1.83
N ALA A 118 -16.12 10.04 -3.14
CA ALA A 118 -15.28 9.37 -4.13
C ALA A 118 -13.79 9.71 -3.92
N LEU A 119 -13.44 10.97 -3.67
CA LEU A 119 -12.05 11.36 -3.34
C LEU A 119 -11.56 10.70 -2.05
N TRP A 120 -12.41 10.55 -1.03
CA TRP A 120 -12.07 9.78 0.18
C TRP A 120 -11.81 8.29 -0.12
N ALA A 121 -12.60 7.68 -1.00
CA ALA A 121 -12.36 6.32 -1.46
C ALA A 121 -11.04 6.20 -2.25
N LEU A 122 -10.74 7.20 -3.08
CA LEU A 122 -9.48 7.27 -3.83
C LEU A 122 -8.29 7.42 -2.88
N PHE A 123 -8.40 8.28 -1.86
CA PHE A 123 -7.39 8.49 -0.82
C PHE A 123 -7.05 7.21 -0.05
N ALA A 124 -8.04 6.35 0.22
CA ALA A 124 -7.82 5.05 0.87
C ALA A 124 -6.78 4.18 0.13
N THR A 125 -6.74 4.26 -1.21
CA THR A 125 -5.77 3.49 -2.02
C THR A 125 -4.32 3.90 -1.76
N LEU A 126 -4.08 5.17 -1.35
CA LEU A 126 -2.75 5.66 -0.97
C LEU A 126 -2.34 5.14 0.42
N LEU A 127 -3.27 5.13 1.37
CA LEU A 127 -3.03 4.67 2.74
C LEU A 127 -2.57 3.22 2.78
N ARG A 128 -3.11 2.36 1.90
CA ARG A 128 -2.65 0.98 1.79
C ARG A 128 -1.18 0.88 1.37
N GLY A 129 -0.76 1.71 0.42
CA GLY A 129 0.63 1.79 -0.02
C GLY A 129 1.57 2.13 1.15
N ALA A 130 1.19 3.13 1.95
CA ALA A 130 1.95 3.55 3.13
C ALA A 130 1.99 2.47 4.22
N ALA A 131 0.86 1.83 4.54
CA ALA A 131 0.79 0.75 5.52
C ALA A 131 1.65 -0.46 5.11
N GLY A 132 1.70 -0.77 3.81
CA GLY A 132 2.56 -1.82 3.27
C GLY A 132 4.05 -1.53 3.44
N VAL A 133 4.48 -0.27 3.33
CA VAL A 133 5.87 0.14 3.57
C VAL A 133 6.20 0.09 5.07
N ALA A 134 5.30 0.58 5.93
CA ALA A 134 5.48 0.55 7.38
C ALA A 134 5.59 -0.89 7.93
N ALA A 135 4.74 -1.81 7.47
CA ALA A 135 4.80 -3.22 7.85
C ALA A 135 6.12 -3.90 7.41
N ARG A 136 6.65 -3.53 6.24
CA ARG A 136 7.94 -4.04 5.74
C ARG A 136 9.13 -3.47 6.52
N ALA A 137 9.08 -2.18 6.89
CA ALA A 137 10.09 -1.55 7.74
C ALA A 137 10.07 -2.16 9.15
N ALA A 138 8.89 -2.42 9.72
CA ALA A 138 8.75 -3.11 11.01
C ALA A 138 9.28 -4.55 10.98
N ALA A 139 9.03 -5.29 9.89
CA ALA A 139 9.59 -6.63 9.69
C ALA A 139 11.13 -6.62 9.54
N ALA A 140 11.70 -5.60 8.90
CA ALA A 140 13.14 -5.42 8.79
C ALA A 140 13.80 -4.98 10.11
N GLY A 141 13.10 -4.20 10.94
CA GLY A 141 13.57 -3.78 12.28
C GLY A 141 13.41 -4.84 13.38
N GLY A 142 12.47 -5.79 13.23
CA GLY A 142 12.19 -6.84 14.22
C GLY A 142 13.20 -8.00 14.27
N GLY A 143 14.06 -8.15 13.27
CA GLY A 143 15.06 -9.23 13.20
C GLY A 143 16.24 -9.09 14.17
N ALA A 144 16.45 -7.92 14.76
CA ALA A 144 17.62 -7.64 15.60
C ALA A 144 17.45 -7.99 17.10
N ARG A 145 16.27 -8.47 17.53
CA ARG A 145 15.95 -8.66 18.96
C ARG A 145 15.55 -10.10 19.34
N ARG A 146 16.12 -11.11 18.68
CA ARG A 146 15.84 -12.54 19.01
C ARG A 146 17.07 -13.45 19.13
N HIS A 147 18.22 -12.94 19.58
CA HIS A 147 19.34 -13.77 20.03
C HIS A 147 20.06 -13.16 21.23
N ARG A 148 19.47 -13.29 22.43
CA ARG A 148 20.22 -13.24 23.69
C ARG A 148 19.47 -14.05 24.75
N GLY A 149 19.91 -15.28 24.95
CA GLY A 149 19.40 -16.13 26.03
C GLY A 149 19.44 -17.61 25.70
N THR A 150 20.63 -18.20 25.72
CA THR A 150 20.95 -19.59 26.17
C THR A 150 22.40 -19.90 25.77
N ALA A 151 23.35 -19.13 26.32
CA ALA A 151 24.71 -19.64 26.46
C ALA A 151 24.68 -20.62 27.64
N VAL A 152 24.32 -21.88 27.37
CA VAL A 152 24.63 -22.98 28.28
C VAL A 152 26.13 -23.19 28.18
N LEU A 153 26.85 -22.74 29.20
CA LEU A 153 28.27 -23.04 29.41
C LEU A 153 28.41 -24.56 29.63
N PRO A 154 29.16 -25.31 28.81
CA PRO A 154 29.49 -26.69 29.14
C PRO A 154 30.49 -26.67 30.30
N GLY A 155 29.98 -27.00 31.48
CA GLY A 155 30.77 -27.23 32.68
C GLY A 155 31.62 -28.49 32.57
N ARG A 156 32.93 -28.28 32.79
CA ARG A 156 33.93 -29.17 33.42
C ARG A 156 34.16 -30.59 32.87
N ARG A 157 35.43 -30.80 32.46
CA ARG A 157 36.13 -32.09 32.37
C ARG A 157 36.21 -32.80 33.74
N ALA A 158 36.22 -34.14 33.71
CA ALA A 158 37.18 -34.95 34.49
C ALA A 158 37.41 -36.32 33.80
N PRO A 159 38.66 -36.84 33.76
CA PRO A 159 38.99 -38.16 33.23
C PRO A 159 38.88 -39.23 34.33
N GLY A 160 38.04 -40.25 34.11
CA GLY A 160 37.82 -41.36 35.05
C GLY A 160 38.45 -42.66 34.56
N CYS A 161 39.43 -43.13 35.33
CA CYS A 161 40.18 -44.38 35.25
C CYS A 161 39.29 -45.62 34.96
N ARG A 162 39.69 -46.49 34.01
CA ARG A 162 39.12 -47.84 33.86
C ARG A 162 40.22 -48.89 33.63
N GLN A 163 40.65 -49.44 34.75
CA GLN A 163 40.75 -50.88 35.06
C GLN A 163 41.52 -51.81 34.09
N LEU A 164 42.77 -52.07 34.47
CA LEU A 164 43.44 -53.36 34.35
C LEU A 164 42.87 -54.33 35.39
N SER A 165 42.33 -55.48 34.97
CA SER A 165 42.25 -56.75 35.70
C SER A 165 41.88 -57.84 34.70
#